data_AF-A0A382L9C1-F1
#
_entry.id   AF-A0A382L9C1-F1
#
_cell.length_a   1.000
_cell.length_b   1.000
_cell.length_c   1.000
_cell.angle_alpha   90.00
_cell.angle_beta   90.00
_cell.angle_gamma   90.00
#
_symmetry.space_group_name_H-M   'P 1'
#
loop_
_entity.id
_entity.type
_entity.pdbx_description
1 polymer ?
#
loop_
_entity_poly.entity_id
_entity_poly.type
_entity_poly.pdbx_seq_one_letter_code
_entity_poly.pdbx_strand_id
1 'polypeptide(L)'
;AYLLTSSSTSLPVAYGKVVINEINYNPLESGTDTTEFIELYNHSTSAVDLSGVKENNAIVFTFPAGASIAAGGYIVLAVDSTKFHNRYGSAPDYEWTSGALGNSGEDIELVDSSGARIDYVDFEDGYSSSEQAAGWNAATDGGGPTYELIDPASDNSLGTSWQGWGVSGGTPGSANSLQPNLSMGSSITSYVGAGTSRSSTFQLNNNGASGLTVDSVVASQYVPGTTFLSEDFDDTWSGSPAAPSGWLVVNNDGDNYTWSRSATYVPEVNTYGAHGMGSQDDYLISPALTLSGSSLIKWWDVVESATKNNTYDVLVSTTTSDIASFTANLGTFDCTNTALTEHELSLSAYAGSTIYVAFHQTYSAATYYGFAIDDVSVEAAGANVAPAWLTGTAPAAAIAAKDS
;
A
#
# COMPACT_ATOMS: atom_id res chain seq x y z
N ALA A 1 5.19 3.74 57.56
CA ALA A 1 4.67 3.90 56.18
C ALA A 1 5.10 5.28 55.71
N TYR A 2 6.03 5.37 54.75
CA TYR A 2 6.31 6.65 54.11
C TYR A 2 5.16 6.92 53.15
N LEU A 3 4.34 7.94 53.45
CA LEU A 3 3.40 8.48 52.47
C LEU A 3 4.24 9.19 51.40
N LEU A 4 4.37 8.57 50.24
CA LEU A 4 4.70 9.29 49.01
C LEU A 4 3.48 10.15 48.69
N THR A 5 3.60 11.45 48.93
CA THR A 5 2.66 12.43 48.39
C THR A 5 3.18 12.80 47.01
N SER A 6 2.54 12.30 45.95
CA SER A 6 2.73 12.88 44.63
C SER A 6 2.00 14.23 44.62
N SER A 7 2.75 15.31 44.82
CA SER A 7 2.24 16.63 44.48
C SER A 7 2.16 16.70 42.96
N SER A 8 0.97 16.67 42.39
CA SER A 8 0.76 17.15 41.02
C SER A 8 1.03 18.65 41.04
N THR A 9 2.21 19.04 40.57
CA THR A 9 2.48 20.43 40.25
C THR A 9 1.52 20.83 39.12
N SER A 10 0.66 21.81 39.38
CA SER A 10 -0.15 22.44 38.34
C SER A 10 0.77 22.97 37.26
N LEU A 11 0.48 22.64 36.00
CA LEU A 11 1.20 23.15 34.83
C LEU A 11 1.36 24.67 34.94
N PRO A 12 2.54 25.23 34.65
CA PRO A 12 2.65 26.66 34.48
C PRO A 12 1.65 27.11 33.42
N VAL A 13 0.74 28.03 33.77
CA VAL A 13 -0.29 28.56 32.87
C VAL A 13 0.30 29.10 31.55
N ALA A 14 1.59 29.43 31.55
CA ALA A 14 2.32 29.91 30.37
C ALA A 14 2.48 28.88 29.25
N TYR A 15 2.55 27.58 29.54
CA TYR A 15 2.84 26.55 28.53
C TYR A 15 1.63 25.73 28.10
N GLY A 16 0.49 25.82 28.79
CA GLY A 16 -0.69 24.97 28.53
C GLY A 16 -1.40 25.20 27.19
N LYS A 17 -0.71 25.86 26.24
CA LYS A 17 -1.12 26.12 24.87
C LYS A 17 0.02 25.89 23.85
N VAL A 18 1.15 25.35 24.30
CA VAL A 18 2.22 24.83 23.44
C VAL A 18 2.08 23.32 23.44
N VAL A 19 1.89 22.74 22.25
CA VAL A 19 1.69 21.31 22.07
C VAL A 19 2.67 20.76 21.03
N ILE A 20 2.99 19.48 21.14
CA ILE A 20 3.61 18.69 20.08
C ILE A 20 2.55 18.58 18.97
N ASN A 21 2.89 19.04 17.77
CA ASN A 21 1.91 19.30 16.71
C ASN A 21 2.11 18.44 15.46
N GLU A 22 3.36 18.10 15.16
CA GLU A 22 3.70 17.27 14.00
C GLU A 22 4.95 16.43 14.28
N ILE A 23 4.98 15.17 13.82
CA ILE A 23 6.07 14.22 14.04
C ILE A 23 6.40 13.52 12.73
N ASN A 24 7.65 13.59 12.32
CA ASN A 24 8.20 12.84 11.19
C ASN A 24 9.31 11.91 11.70
N TYR A 25 8.96 10.66 12.01
CA TYR A 25 9.85 9.70 12.68
C TYR A 25 10.50 8.69 11.71
N ASN A 26 9.97 8.52 10.49
CA ASN A 26 10.59 7.67 9.47
C ASN A 26 10.40 8.29 8.06
N PRO A 27 11.23 9.29 7.69
CA PRO A 27 11.14 9.98 6.41
C PRO A 27 11.47 9.08 5.20
N LEU A 28 11.20 9.58 3.97
CA LEU A 28 11.48 8.88 2.70
C LEU A 28 12.99 8.85 2.39
N GLU A 29 13.79 8.18 3.21
CA GLU A 29 15.23 8.10 3.04
C GLU A 29 15.73 6.68 3.34
N SER A 30 16.64 6.17 2.50
CA SER A 30 17.35 4.94 2.84
C SER A 30 18.49 5.26 3.81
N GLY A 31 18.45 4.75 5.03
CA GLY A 31 19.58 4.85 5.97
C GLY A 31 19.21 5.41 7.33
N THR A 32 19.78 6.56 7.68
CA THR A 32 19.78 7.14 9.04
C THR A 32 18.77 8.29 9.23
N ASP A 33 17.62 8.22 8.56
CA ASP A 33 16.47 9.11 8.77
C ASP A 33 16.84 10.60 8.95
N THR A 34 17.58 11.16 7.99
CA THR A 34 18.27 12.46 8.18
C THR A 34 17.38 13.69 8.08
N THR A 35 16.06 13.48 7.96
CA THR A 35 15.04 14.54 7.91
C THR A 35 13.93 14.35 8.94
N GLU A 36 14.21 13.60 10.01
CA GLU A 36 13.33 13.56 11.17
C GLU A 36 13.13 14.95 11.76
N PHE A 37 11.91 15.20 12.26
CA PHE A 37 11.58 16.41 12.98
C PHE A 37 10.43 16.23 13.97
N ILE A 38 10.40 17.12 14.96
CA ILE A 38 9.28 17.38 15.86
C ILE A 38 8.87 18.84 15.68
N GLU A 39 7.59 19.09 15.47
CA GLU A 39 7.03 20.45 15.44
C GLU A 39 6.24 20.76 16.70
N LEU A 40 6.39 21.99 17.20
CA LEU A 40 5.60 22.57 18.27
C LEU A 40 4.65 23.64 17.73
N TYR A 41 3.45 23.71 18.26
CA TYR A 41 2.48 24.75 17.94
C TYR A 41 2.01 25.50 19.18
N ASN A 42 2.06 26.84 19.13
CA ASN A 42 1.47 27.70 20.14
C ASN A 42 0.07 28.15 19.72
N HIS A 43 -0.94 27.42 20.19
CA HIS A 43 -2.33 27.69 19.88
C HIS A 43 -2.98 28.76 20.79
N SER A 44 -2.17 29.57 21.49
CA SER A 44 -2.63 30.73 22.26
C SER A 44 -2.61 32.03 21.45
N THR A 45 -3.14 33.09 22.06
CA THR A 45 -3.15 34.45 21.50
C THR A 45 -1.95 35.30 21.92
N SER A 46 -0.97 34.71 22.61
CA SER A 46 0.22 35.42 23.13
C SER A 46 1.49 34.65 22.82
N ALA A 47 2.63 35.34 22.73
CA ALA A 47 3.91 34.64 22.64
C ALA A 47 4.21 33.88 23.94
N VAL A 48 4.83 32.70 23.83
CA VAL A 48 5.26 31.87 24.95
C VAL A 48 6.78 31.80 24.96
N ASP A 49 7.39 32.10 26.11
CA ASP A 49 8.83 31.95 26.34
C ASP A 49 9.16 30.47 26.51
N LEU A 50 10.12 29.96 25.74
CA LEU A 50 10.58 28.57 25.78
C LEU A 50 11.95 28.43 26.44
N SER A 51 12.51 29.49 27.02
CA SER A 51 13.85 29.48 27.63
C SER A 51 14.02 28.32 28.63
N GLY A 52 14.91 27.39 28.33
CA GLY A 52 15.20 26.24 29.19
C GLY A 52 14.16 25.11 29.14
N VAL A 53 13.14 25.21 28.29
CA VAL A 53 12.31 24.05 27.90
C VAL A 53 13.20 23.04 27.19
N LYS A 54 12.94 21.75 27.39
CA LYS A 54 13.70 20.68 26.77
C LYS A 54 12.79 19.51 26.41
N GLU A 55 13.23 18.75 25.42
CA GLU A 55 12.76 17.38 25.23
C GLU A 55 13.54 16.47 26.20
N ASN A 56 12.87 15.48 26.80
CA ASN A 56 13.38 14.73 27.94
C ASN A 56 13.53 13.21 27.70
N ASN A 57 13.14 12.70 26.52
CA ASN A 57 13.17 11.28 26.19
C ASN A 57 13.87 11.00 24.85
N ALA A 58 13.23 11.32 23.72
CA ALA A 58 13.67 10.89 22.38
C ALA A 58 14.97 11.57 21.91
N ILE A 59 15.14 12.87 22.20
CA ILE A 59 16.24 13.68 21.66
C ILE A 59 16.90 14.54 22.74
N VAL A 60 18.16 14.92 22.49
CA VAL A 60 18.88 15.86 23.35
C VAL A 60 18.72 17.26 22.78
N PHE A 61 17.79 18.03 23.33
CA PHE A 61 17.63 19.43 22.97
C PHE A 61 17.15 20.27 24.16
N THR A 62 17.67 21.49 24.28
CA THR A 62 17.19 22.48 25.25
C THR A 62 17.13 23.83 24.57
N PHE A 63 15.97 24.47 24.63
CA PHE A 63 15.75 25.79 24.05
C PHE A 63 16.67 26.83 24.73
N PRO A 64 17.41 27.63 23.94
CA PRO A 64 18.33 28.62 24.48
C PRO A 64 17.58 29.77 25.18
N ALA A 65 18.31 30.51 26.02
CA ALA A 65 17.75 31.70 26.67
C ALA A 65 17.25 32.72 25.62
N GLY A 66 16.03 33.19 25.79
CA GLY A 66 15.35 34.11 24.87
C GLY A 66 14.58 33.42 23.73
N ALA A 67 14.55 32.08 23.67
CA ALA A 67 13.69 31.36 22.74
C ALA A 67 12.22 31.65 23.05
N SER A 68 11.42 31.88 22.01
CA SER A 68 9.99 32.13 22.17
C SER A 68 9.23 31.67 20.93
N ILE A 69 8.02 31.16 21.12
CA ILE A 69 7.08 30.84 20.06
C ILE A 69 5.98 31.90 20.01
N ALA A 70 5.78 32.53 18.85
CA ALA A 70 4.77 33.57 18.66
C ALA A 70 3.34 33.02 18.85
N ALA A 71 2.37 33.91 19.07
CA ALA A 71 0.95 33.53 19.07
C ALA A 71 0.55 32.92 17.72
N GLY A 72 -0.03 31.73 17.71
CA GLY A 72 -0.33 30.97 16.49
C GLY A 72 0.92 30.55 15.70
N GLY A 73 2.11 30.63 16.31
CA GLY A 73 3.38 30.28 15.67
C GLY A 73 3.72 28.81 15.82
N TYR A 74 4.62 28.37 14.94
CA TYR A 74 5.18 27.01 14.88
C TYR A 74 6.68 27.07 15.13
N ILE A 75 7.24 26.00 15.69
CA ILE A 75 8.69 25.78 15.80
C ILE A 75 9.00 24.36 15.35
N VAL A 76 9.94 24.23 14.41
CA VAL A 76 10.43 22.93 13.94
C VAL A 76 11.80 22.63 14.55
N LEU A 77 11.90 21.49 15.24
CA LEU A 77 13.13 20.88 15.74
C LEU A 77 13.50 19.72 14.80
N ALA A 78 14.66 19.75 14.16
CA ALA A 78 15.08 18.70 13.22
C ALA A 78 16.45 18.09 13.55
N VAL A 79 16.72 16.90 13.01
CA VAL A 79 18.00 16.18 13.22
C VAL A 79 19.19 16.82 12.52
N ASP A 80 19.02 17.30 11.29
CA ASP A 80 20.06 17.93 10.48
C ASP A 80 19.45 19.07 9.66
N SER A 81 19.86 20.30 9.97
CA SER A 81 19.33 21.50 9.34
C SER A 81 19.60 21.57 7.84
N THR A 82 20.73 21.01 7.39
CA THR A 82 21.11 21.04 5.98
C THR A 82 20.24 20.07 5.19
N LYS A 83 20.03 18.87 5.70
CA LYS A 83 19.17 17.84 5.09
C LYS A 83 17.72 18.27 5.09
N PHE A 84 17.25 18.80 6.22
CA PHE A 84 15.92 19.39 6.34
C PHE A 84 15.72 20.51 5.30
N HIS A 85 16.66 21.46 5.20
CA HIS A 85 16.58 22.53 4.20
C HIS A 85 16.54 22.01 2.76
N ASN A 86 17.33 21.00 2.44
CA ASN A 86 17.33 20.41 1.10
C ASN A 86 15.99 19.73 0.77
N ARG A 87 15.31 19.18 1.77
CA ARG A 87 14.01 18.50 1.61
C ARG A 87 12.83 19.47 1.53
N TYR A 88 12.79 20.46 2.43
CA TYR A 88 11.62 21.34 2.64
C TYR A 88 11.79 22.75 2.06
N GLY A 89 13.00 23.12 1.62
CA GLY A 89 13.28 24.43 1.01
C GLY A 89 13.48 25.58 2.02
N SER A 90 13.26 25.33 3.31
CA SER A 90 13.52 26.25 4.43
C SER A 90 14.32 25.54 5.53
N ALA A 91 15.16 26.28 6.24
CA ALA A 91 15.83 25.75 7.41
C ALA A 91 14.82 25.49 8.55
N PRO A 92 15.03 24.49 9.42
CA PRO A 92 14.26 24.36 10.64
C PRO A 92 14.60 25.52 11.60
N ASP A 93 13.77 25.73 12.62
CA ASP A 93 14.04 26.76 13.65
C ASP A 93 15.23 26.36 14.52
N TYR A 94 15.34 25.07 14.84
CA TYR A 94 16.46 24.52 15.61
C TYR A 94 16.88 23.13 15.14
N GLU A 95 18.16 22.84 15.33
CA GLU A 95 18.74 21.50 15.22
C GLU A 95 18.93 20.91 16.61
N TRP A 96 18.55 19.65 16.82
CA TRP A 96 18.82 18.98 18.10
C TRP A 96 20.27 18.49 18.21
N THR A 97 20.76 18.28 19.44
CA THR A 97 22.19 18.00 19.68
C THR A 97 22.57 16.56 19.36
N SER A 98 21.69 15.61 19.70
CA SER A 98 21.88 14.17 19.46
C SER A 98 20.57 13.44 19.73
N GLY A 99 20.50 12.15 19.36
CA GLY A 99 19.27 11.35 19.44
C GLY A 99 18.62 11.23 18.06
N ALA A 100 17.55 10.43 18.01
CA ALA A 100 16.74 10.13 16.83
C ALA A 100 15.36 9.68 17.33
N LEU A 101 14.35 9.66 16.46
CA LEU A 101 13.05 9.10 16.79
C LEU A 101 13.06 7.59 16.50
N GLY A 102 12.24 6.84 17.23
CA GLY A 102 12.10 5.41 17.01
C GLY A 102 11.20 5.12 15.80
N ASN A 103 11.67 4.32 14.85
CA ASN A 103 10.87 3.90 13.68
C ASN A 103 9.67 3.01 14.04
N SER A 104 9.61 2.49 15.28
CA SER A 104 8.52 1.63 15.77
C SER A 104 7.73 2.26 16.91
N GLY A 105 7.80 3.58 17.07
CA GLY A 105 7.21 4.29 18.21
C GLY A 105 8.25 4.72 19.25
N GLU A 106 7.93 5.80 19.97
CA GLU A 106 8.79 6.40 21.00
C GLU A 106 8.01 7.41 21.87
N ASP A 107 8.51 7.63 23.09
CA ASP A 107 8.04 8.70 23.97
C ASP A 107 8.66 10.05 23.60
N ILE A 108 7.83 11.07 23.32
CA ILE A 108 8.28 12.46 23.23
C ILE A 108 7.70 13.24 24.41
N GLU A 109 8.58 13.77 25.26
CA GLU A 109 8.18 14.52 26.45
C GLU A 109 8.81 15.91 26.46
N LEU A 110 7.96 16.94 26.42
CA LEU A 110 8.40 18.31 26.66
C LEU A 110 8.31 18.62 28.14
N VAL A 111 9.38 19.16 28.72
CA VAL A 111 9.39 19.63 30.11
C VAL A 111 9.94 21.05 30.21
N ASP A 112 9.43 21.83 31.15
CA ASP A 112 9.94 23.17 31.42
C ASP A 112 11.29 23.14 32.18
N SER A 113 11.87 24.32 32.40
CA SER A 113 13.13 24.47 33.13
C SER A 113 13.12 23.96 34.59
N SER A 114 11.94 23.74 35.17
CA SER A 114 11.74 23.18 36.51
C SER A 114 11.52 21.66 36.50
N GLY A 115 11.38 21.06 35.31
CA GLY A 115 11.08 19.65 35.11
C GLY A 115 9.59 19.33 35.12
N ALA A 116 8.71 20.33 35.05
CA ALA A 116 7.28 20.09 34.91
C ALA A 116 6.96 19.77 33.44
N ARG A 117 6.28 18.64 33.21
CA ARG A 117 5.82 18.22 31.88
C ARG A 117 4.91 19.27 31.27
N ILE A 118 5.17 19.68 30.04
CA ILE A 118 4.36 20.61 29.24
C ILE A 118 3.38 19.82 28.39
N ASP A 119 3.89 18.85 27.64
CA ASP A 119 3.12 17.99 26.74
C ASP A 119 3.83 16.65 26.56
N TYR A 120 3.08 15.63 26.12
CA TYR A 120 3.59 14.27 25.97
C TYR A 120 2.78 13.48 24.95
N VAL A 121 3.50 12.68 24.16
CA VAL A 121 2.95 11.69 23.25
C VAL A 121 3.79 10.43 23.33
N ASP A 122 3.11 9.28 23.32
CA ASP A 122 3.67 7.94 23.14
C ASP A 122 3.14 7.46 21.80
N PHE A 123 3.86 7.77 20.72
CA PHE A 123 3.39 7.47 19.37
C PHE A 123 3.81 6.07 18.96
N GLU A 124 3.02 5.45 18.08
CA GLU A 124 3.32 4.13 17.53
C GLU A 124 3.38 4.21 16.01
N ASP A 125 4.08 3.26 15.38
CA ASP A 125 4.22 3.20 13.92
C ASP A 125 2.93 2.75 13.19
N GLY A 126 1.96 2.19 13.92
CA GLY A 126 0.70 1.73 13.34
C GLY A 126 0.83 0.43 12.54
N TYR A 127 1.92 -0.32 12.72
CA TYR A 127 2.16 -1.58 12.04
C TYR A 127 1.21 -2.69 12.52
N SER A 128 0.93 -2.76 13.83
CA SER A 128 0.08 -3.78 14.41
C SER A 128 -1.41 -3.43 14.34
N SER A 129 -2.26 -4.45 14.31
CA SER A 129 -3.71 -4.26 14.35
C SER A 129 -4.19 -3.60 15.65
N SER A 130 -3.46 -3.75 16.76
CA SER A 130 -3.74 -3.06 18.02
C SER A 130 -3.44 -1.57 17.95
N GLU A 131 -2.33 -1.17 17.33
CA GLU A 131 -1.96 0.24 17.16
C GLU A 131 -2.93 0.93 16.20
N GLN A 132 -3.29 0.27 15.10
CA GLN A 132 -4.31 0.75 14.15
C GLN A 132 -5.67 0.94 14.84
N ALA A 133 -6.05 0.03 15.73
CA ALA A 133 -7.27 0.18 16.52
C ALA A 133 -7.20 1.32 17.55
N ALA A 134 -5.99 1.70 18.00
CA ALA A 134 -5.75 2.85 18.88
C ALA A 134 -5.68 4.19 18.14
N GLY A 135 -5.64 4.17 16.80
CA GLY A 135 -5.68 5.35 15.93
C GLY A 135 -4.36 5.67 15.21
N TRP A 136 -3.30 4.90 15.47
CA TRP A 136 -2.01 5.03 14.78
C TRP A 136 -2.07 4.46 13.37
N ASN A 137 -1.25 4.97 12.44
CA ASN A 137 -1.39 4.70 11.01
C ASN A 137 -0.03 4.43 10.35
N ALA A 138 0.16 3.19 9.88
CA ALA A 138 1.34 2.75 9.13
C ALA A 138 1.69 3.59 7.89
N ALA A 139 0.78 4.41 7.37
CA ALA A 139 1.09 5.32 6.28
C ALA A 139 2.17 6.36 6.63
N THR A 140 2.43 6.63 7.92
CA THR A 140 3.49 7.55 8.36
C THR A 140 4.88 6.92 8.40
N ASP A 141 4.98 5.60 8.19
CA ASP A 141 6.22 4.84 8.28
C ASP A 141 6.90 4.72 6.90
N GLY A 142 7.97 5.47 6.66
CA GLY A 142 8.80 5.31 5.45
C GLY A 142 8.43 6.23 4.29
N GLY A 143 8.12 7.50 4.57
CA GLY A 143 8.05 8.54 3.53
C GLY A 143 6.69 8.92 2.98
N GLY A 144 5.62 8.47 3.64
CA GLY A 144 4.27 8.95 3.46
C GLY A 144 4.02 10.31 4.14
N PRO A 145 2.78 10.59 4.59
CA PRO A 145 2.49 11.72 5.48
C PRO A 145 3.24 11.64 6.81
N THR A 146 3.31 12.73 7.53
CA THR A 146 3.76 12.77 8.94
C THR A 146 2.57 12.54 9.87
N TYR A 147 2.83 12.30 11.15
CA TYR A 147 1.77 12.41 12.14
C TYR A 147 1.51 13.88 12.43
N GLU A 148 0.30 14.34 12.13
CA GLU A 148 -0.14 15.70 12.41
C GLU A 148 -1.24 15.66 13.51
N LEU A 149 -1.20 16.56 14.48
CA LEU A 149 -2.23 16.66 15.49
C LEU A 149 -3.52 17.26 14.89
N ILE A 150 -4.68 16.62 15.11
CA ILE A 150 -5.96 17.02 14.51
C ILE A 150 -6.54 18.27 15.17
N ASP A 151 -6.50 18.32 16.50
CA ASP A 151 -6.98 19.45 17.31
C ASP A 151 -5.93 19.74 18.40
N PRO A 152 -5.37 20.96 18.46
CA PRO A 152 -4.35 21.34 19.45
C PRO A 152 -4.85 21.33 20.89
N ALA A 153 -6.16 21.16 21.13
CA ALA A 153 -6.71 20.97 22.48
C ALA A 153 -6.94 19.50 22.86
N SER A 154 -6.66 18.54 21.96
CA SER A 154 -6.82 17.11 22.22
C SER A 154 -5.73 16.56 23.13
N ASP A 155 -5.97 15.35 23.64
CA ASP A 155 -4.97 14.60 24.41
C ASP A 155 -4.00 13.90 23.44
N ASN A 156 -2.74 14.36 23.42
CA ASN A 156 -1.70 13.86 22.54
C ASN A 156 -1.32 12.40 22.82
N SER A 157 -1.69 11.83 23.96
CA SER A 157 -1.45 10.41 24.27
C SER A 157 -2.42 9.45 23.59
N LEU A 158 -3.45 9.96 22.89
CA LEU A 158 -4.41 9.14 22.15
C LEU A 158 -4.05 9.14 20.67
N GLY A 159 -3.80 7.98 20.07
CA GLY A 159 -3.57 7.86 18.62
C GLY A 159 -4.70 8.46 17.78
N THR A 160 -5.95 8.41 18.27
CA THR A 160 -7.11 9.05 17.62
C THR A 160 -7.08 10.58 17.58
N SER A 161 -6.17 11.23 18.33
CA SER A 161 -5.90 12.67 18.25
C SER A 161 -5.01 13.03 17.07
N TRP A 162 -4.29 12.06 16.50
CA TRP A 162 -3.33 12.25 15.42
C TRP A 162 -3.89 11.77 14.09
N GLN A 163 -3.50 12.44 13.02
CA GLN A 163 -3.74 12.00 11.65
C GLN A 163 -2.43 11.57 11.00
N GLY A 164 -2.42 10.36 10.42
CA GLY A 164 -1.35 9.87 9.56
C GLY A 164 -1.74 9.91 8.08
N TRP A 165 -2.45 10.96 7.67
CA TRP A 165 -2.91 11.18 6.30
C TRP A 165 -2.78 12.67 5.98
N GLY A 166 -2.56 13.02 4.71
CA GLY A 166 -2.31 14.41 4.31
C GLY A 166 -1.18 14.51 3.29
N VAL A 167 -0.41 15.60 3.38
CA VAL A 167 0.73 15.87 2.49
C VAL A 167 1.88 14.89 2.80
N SER A 168 2.43 14.23 1.79
CA SER A 168 3.63 13.41 1.98
C SER A 168 4.83 14.26 2.39
N GLY A 169 5.47 13.90 3.49
CA GLY A 169 6.48 14.74 4.17
C GLY A 169 5.89 15.85 5.06
N GLY A 170 4.57 15.92 5.20
CA GLY A 170 3.95 16.79 6.19
C GLY A 170 3.92 18.27 5.86
N THR A 171 3.72 19.11 6.88
CA THR A 171 3.55 20.56 6.78
C THR A 171 4.45 21.37 7.72
N PRO A 172 5.74 21.04 7.87
CA PRO A 172 6.58 21.68 8.86
C PRO A 172 6.69 23.19 8.65
N GLY A 173 6.55 23.94 9.74
CA GLY A 173 6.48 25.40 9.82
C GLY A 173 5.13 26.00 9.41
N SER A 174 4.09 25.19 9.21
CA SER A 174 2.78 25.60 8.68
C SER A 174 1.63 24.90 9.40
N ALA A 175 0.39 25.31 9.10
CA ALA A 175 -0.77 24.63 9.63
C ALA A 175 -0.90 23.21 9.04
N ASN A 176 -1.16 22.23 9.93
CA ASN A 176 -1.43 20.83 9.61
C ASN A 176 -2.41 20.68 8.44
N SER A 177 -2.21 19.63 7.66
CA SER A 177 -2.97 19.29 6.47
C SER A 177 -4.48 19.28 6.74
N LEU A 178 -5.18 20.23 6.13
CA LEU A 178 -6.64 20.18 5.99
C LEU A 178 -7.00 19.42 4.72
N GLN A 179 -6.90 18.08 4.75
CA GLN A 179 -7.51 17.25 3.72
C GLN A 179 -8.79 16.58 4.23
N PRO A 180 -9.76 16.32 3.34
CA PRO A 180 -11.01 15.72 3.77
C PRO A 180 -10.71 14.28 4.20
N ASN A 181 -10.81 14.04 5.50
CA ASN A 181 -10.89 12.70 6.04
C ASN A 181 -12.25 12.14 5.61
N LEU A 182 -12.28 11.31 4.58
CA LEU A 182 -13.50 10.75 4.01
C LEU A 182 -13.65 9.30 4.42
N SER A 183 -14.88 8.88 4.72
CA SER A 183 -15.21 7.47 4.79
C SER A 183 -16.53 7.20 4.08
N MET A 184 -16.72 5.97 3.61
CA MET A 184 -17.98 5.54 3.02
C MET A 184 -18.82 4.86 4.08
N GLY A 185 -20.09 5.23 4.19
CA GLY A 185 -21.04 4.51 5.03
C GLY A 185 -21.55 3.23 4.37
N SER A 186 -22.24 2.38 5.14
CA SER A 186 -22.88 1.15 4.64
C SER A 186 -23.84 1.47 3.49
N SER A 187 -23.46 1.08 2.28
CA SER A 187 -24.25 1.35 1.07
C SER A 187 -24.37 0.06 0.24
N ILE A 188 -25.25 -0.84 0.65
CA ILE A 188 -25.64 -2.00 -0.17
C ILE A 188 -27.09 -1.81 -0.60
N THR A 189 -27.30 -1.48 -1.87
CA THR A 189 -28.62 -1.59 -2.50
C THR A 189 -28.56 -2.73 -3.52
N SER A 190 -29.31 -3.80 -3.29
CA SER A 190 -29.51 -4.84 -4.30
C SER A 190 -30.57 -4.37 -5.31
N TYR A 191 -30.25 -4.42 -6.60
CA TYR A 191 -31.19 -4.07 -7.68
C TYR A 191 -31.62 -5.33 -8.42
N VAL A 192 -32.93 -5.59 -8.46
CA VAL A 192 -33.53 -6.72 -9.20
C VAL A 192 -34.61 -6.17 -10.12
N GLY A 193 -34.44 -6.32 -11.44
CA GLY A 193 -35.50 -6.19 -12.43
C GLY A 193 -35.13 -5.40 -13.69
N ALA A 194 -35.09 -6.08 -14.83
CA ALA A 194 -35.01 -5.45 -16.14
C ALA A 194 -36.26 -4.58 -16.42
N GLY A 195 -36.07 -3.39 -16.98
CA GLY A 195 -37.15 -2.51 -17.44
C GLY A 195 -37.78 -1.59 -16.40
N THR A 196 -37.18 -1.44 -15.21
CA THR A 196 -37.61 -0.45 -14.20
C THR A 196 -36.47 0.48 -13.80
N SER A 197 -36.78 1.74 -13.52
CA SER A 197 -35.83 2.72 -12.97
C SER A 197 -35.99 2.83 -11.47
N ARG A 198 -34.87 2.88 -10.72
CA ARG A 198 -34.84 3.12 -9.28
C ARG A 198 -33.69 4.09 -8.95
N SER A 199 -33.80 4.78 -7.83
CA SER A 199 -32.75 5.64 -7.27
C SER A 199 -32.47 5.23 -5.82
N SER A 200 -31.21 5.30 -5.40
CA SER A 200 -30.78 5.14 -4.02
C SER A 200 -29.67 6.14 -3.71
N THR A 201 -29.37 6.33 -2.43
CA THR A 201 -28.27 7.17 -1.96
C THR A 201 -27.16 6.28 -1.43
N PHE A 202 -25.90 6.62 -1.73
CA PHE A 202 -24.75 6.13 -0.97
C PHE A 202 -24.32 7.21 0.02
N GLN A 203 -23.80 6.81 1.18
CA GLN A 203 -23.35 7.74 2.20
C GLN A 203 -21.85 8.03 2.06
N LEU A 204 -21.49 9.32 2.03
CA LEU A 204 -20.12 9.81 2.06
C LEU A 204 -19.95 10.67 3.31
N ASN A 205 -19.14 10.22 4.26
CA ASN A 205 -18.89 10.96 5.49
C ASN A 205 -17.72 11.92 5.30
N ASN A 206 -17.90 13.16 5.71
CA ASN A 206 -16.82 14.11 5.92
C ASN A 206 -16.37 14.06 7.39
N ASN A 207 -15.39 13.23 7.68
CA ASN A 207 -14.74 13.15 8.99
C ASN A 207 -13.69 14.27 9.19
N GLY A 208 -13.47 15.13 8.19
CA GLY A 208 -12.54 16.25 8.27
C GLY A 208 -13.06 17.37 9.17
N ALA A 209 -12.17 18.33 9.48
CA ALA A 209 -12.48 19.48 10.34
C ALA A 209 -13.10 20.68 9.57
N SER A 210 -13.16 20.61 8.24
CA SER A 210 -13.72 21.66 7.36
C SER A 210 -14.81 21.09 6.46
N GLY A 211 -15.67 21.94 5.90
CA GLY A 211 -16.73 21.51 4.99
C GLY A 211 -16.19 20.91 3.68
N LEU A 212 -16.78 19.81 3.23
CA LEU A 212 -16.45 19.13 1.98
C LEU A 212 -17.42 19.53 0.87
N THR A 213 -16.88 19.97 -0.27
CA THR A 213 -17.66 20.14 -1.51
C THR A 213 -17.41 18.95 -2.44
N VAL A 214 -18.47 18.44 -3.06
CA VAL A 214 -18.38 17.37 -4.05
C VAL A 214 -18.77 17.96 -5.40
N ASP A 215 -17.79 18.22 -6.26
CA ASP A 215 -18.04 18.89 -7.55
C ASP A 215 -18.74 17.98 -8.56
N SER A 216 -18.42 16.68 -8.53
CA SER A 216 -19.03 15.71 -9.45
C SER A 216 -19.05 14.30 -8.86
N VAL A 217 -20.01 13.50 -9.32
CA VAL A 217 -20.08 12.06 -9.05
C VAL A 217 -20.15 11.35 -10.39
N VAL A 218 -19.16 10.50 -10.66
CA VAL A 218 -19.15 9.63 -11.85
C VAL A 218 -19.62 8.24 -11.43
N ALA A 219 -20.66 7.75 -12.08
CA ALA A 219 -21.15 6.39 -11.89
C ALA A 219 -20.77 5.55 -13.12
N SER A 220 -20.03 4.47 -12.91
CA SER A 220 -19.58 3.55 -13.95
C SER A 220 -20.01 2.13 -13.65
N GLN A 221 -20.15 1.35 -14.72
CA GLN A 221 -20.30 -0.10 -14.67
C GLN A 221 -19.01 -0.72 -15.20
N TYR A 222 -18.46 -1.67 -14.46
CA TYR A 222 -17.44 -2.56 -15.01
C TYR A 222 -18.09 -3.56 -15.97
N VAL A 223 -17.63 -3.56 -17.22
CA VAL A 223 -18.01 -4.54 -18.23
C VAL A 223 -16.84 -5.50 -18.38
N PRO A 224 -16.99 -6.78 -18.00
CA PRO A 224 -15.97 -7.79 -18.21
C PRO A 224 -15.61 -7.90 -19.69
N GLY A 225 -14.32 -8.13 -19.97
CA GLY A 225 -13.87 -8.41 -21.32
C GLY A 225 -14.26 -9.80 -21.80
N THR A 226 -13.90 -10.11 -23.04
CA THR A 226 -14.09 -11.46 -23.61
C THR A 226 -13.03 -12.41 -23.06
N THR A 227 -13.43 -13.56 -22.53
CA THR A 227 -12.51 -14.65 -22.17
C THR A 227 -12.18 -15.47 -23.43
N PHE A 228 -10.90 -15.53 -23.77
CA PHE A 228 -10.35 -16.30 -24.90
C PHE A 228 -9.83 -17.68 -24.46
N LEU A 229 -9.34 -17.77 -23.22
CA LEU A 229 -8.82 -19.00 -22.62
C LEU A 229 -9.16 -18.99 -21.12
N SER A 230 -9.53 -20.15 -20.61
CA SER A 230 -9.65 -20.44 -19.18
C SER A 230 -9.32 -21.92 -19.03
N GLU A 231 -8.21 -22.22 -18.36
CA GLU A 231 -7.69 -23.56 -18.17
C GLU A 231 -7.26 -23.70 -16.71
N ASP A 232 -7.94 -24.59 -15.99
CA ASP A 232 -7.69 -24.95 -14.59
C ASP A 232 -6.95 -26.30 -14.47
N PHE A 233 -6.57 -26.92 -15.60
CA PHE A 233 -5.83 -28.19 -15.69
C PHE A 233 -6.46 -29.39 -14.95
N ASP A 234 -7.70 -29.27 -14.48
CA ASP A 234 -8.40 -30.29 -13.70
C ASP A 234 -8.86 -31.46 -14.57
N ASP A 235 -9.14 -31.18 -15.84
CA ASP A 235 -9.60 -32.14 -16.83
C ASP A 235 -8.53 -33.19 -17.20
N THR A 236 -8.98 -34.28 -17.83
CA THR A 236 -8.08 -35.39 -18.17
C THR A 236 -7.11 -34.99 -19.27
N TRP A 237 -5.81 -35.09 -19.00
CA TRP A 237 -4.77 -34.96 -20.02
C TRP A 237 -4.67 -36.26 -20.83
N SER A 238 -4.54 -36.14 -22.16
CA SER A 238 -4.50 -37.27 -23.08
C SER A 238 -3.44 -37.07 -24.17
N GLY A 239 -3.05 -38.16 -24.86
CA GLY A 239 -1.99 -38.12 -25.87
C GLY A 239 -0.63 -38.60 -25.35
N SER A 240 0.42 -38.37 -26.16
CA SER A 240 1.81 -38.71 -25.83
C SER A 240 2.76 -37.69 -26.49
N PRO A 241 3.39 -36.78 -25.72
CA PRO A 241 3.15 -36.50 -24.29
C PRO A 241 1.69 -36.15 -23.99
N ALA A 242 1.21 -36.47 -22.79
CA ALA A 242 -0.16 -36.15 -22.40
C ALA A 242 -0.32 -34.64 -22.23
N ALA A 243 -1.42 -34.07 -22.70
CA ALA A 243 -1.72 -32.63 -22.62
C ALA A 243 -3.22 -32.40 -22.36
N PRO A 244 -3.60 -31.22 -21.81
CA PRO A 244 -4.99 -30.80 -21.73
C PRO A 244 -5.62 -30.68 -23.13
N SER A 245 -6.96 -30.67 -23.19
CA SER A 245 -7.67 -30.61 -24.46
C SER A 245 -7.30 -29.37 -25.28
N GLY A 246 -6.75 -29.56 -26.48
CA GLY A 246 -6.34 -28.47 -27.37
C GLY A 246 -4.97 -27.86 -27.07
N TRP A 247 -4.37 -28.18 -25.93
CA TRP A 247 -3.01 -27.83 -25.59
C TRP A 247 -2.01 -28.83 -26.19
N LEU A 248 -0.74 -28.45 -26.21
CA LEU A 248 0.36 -29.30 -26.64
C LEU A 248 1.46 -29.28 -25.58
N VAL A 249 1.92 -30.47 -25.19
CA VAL A 249 3.17 -30.64 -24.42
C VAL A 249 4.26 -31.11 -25.37
N VAL A 250 5.38 -30.39 -25.40
CA VAL A 250 6.56 -30.74 -26.20
C VAL A 250 7.71 -31.03 -25.24
N ASN A 251 8.11 -32.30 -25.19
CA ASN A 251 9.36 -32.72 -24.55
C ASN A 251 10.50 -32.54 -25.57
N ASN A 252 11.23 -31.43 -25.48
CA ASN A 252 12.16 -31.03 -26.55
C ASN A 252 13.53 -31.72 -26.42
N ASP A 253 14.03 -31.85 -25.19
CA ASP A 253 15.32 -32.49 -24.93
C ASP A 253 15.24 -34.02 -24.94
N GLY A 254 14.03 -34.58 -24.95
CA GLY A 254 13.73 -35.99 -25.11
C GLY A 254 14.02 -36.82 -23.86
N ASP A 255 14.12 -36.19 -22.69
CA ASP A 255 14.37 -36.90 -21.44
C ASP A 255 13.08 -37.49 -20.81
N ASN A 256 13.11 -37.89 -19.55
CA ASN A 256 11.94 -38.51 -18.89
C ASN A 256 11.07 -37.50 -18.12
N TYR A 257 11.43 -36.23 -18.14
CA TYR A 257 10.78 -35.12 -17.46
C TYR A 257 10.11 -34.24 -18.51
N THR A 258 8.92 -33.74 -18.20
CA THR A 258 8.18 -32.80 -19.05
C THR A 258 6.97 -32.33 -18.24
N TRP A 259 6.27 -31.30 -18.73
CA TRP A 259 4.98 -30.88 -18.20
C TRP A 259 4.01 -32.06 -18.07
N SER A 260 3.36 -32.14 -16.91
CA SER A 260 2.39 -33.19 -16.61
C SER A 260 1.27 -32.66 -15.71
N ARG A 261 0.13 -33.37 -15.68
CA ARG A 261 -0.94 -33.06 -14.72
C ARG A 261 -0.64 -33.67 -13.37
N SER A 262 -0.61 -32.86 -12.31
CA SER A 262 -0.39 -33.35 -10.94
C SER A 262 -1.18 -32.53 -9.92
N ALA A 263 -1.63 -33.21 -8.86
CA ALA A 263 -2.28 -32.59 -7.69
C ALA A 263 -1.30 -32.38 -6.53
N THR A 264 -0.02 -32.70 -6.74
CA THR A 264 0.95 -32.78 -5.64
C THR A 264 1.59 -31.42 -5.42
N TYR A 265 1.65 -30.99 -4.16
CA TYR A 265 2.44 -29.86 -3.67
C TYR A 265 1.99 -28.44 -4.05
N VAL A 266 0.74 -28.29 -4.49
CA VAL A 266 0.10 -26.98 -4.57
C VAL A 266 -1.05 -26.93 -3.56
N PRO A 267 -0.87 -26.29 -2.39
CA PRO A 267 -1.87 -26.32 -1.31
C PRO A 267 -3.21 -25.66 -1.65
N GLU A 268 -3.27 -24.88 -2.73
CA GLU A 268 -4.37 -23.96 -3.07
C GLU A 268 -4.92 -24.17 -4.51
N VAL A 269 -4.36 -25.11 -5.29
CA VAL A 269 -4.96 -25.58 -6.55
C VAL A 269 -6.14 -26.46 -6.20
N ASN A 270 -7.28 -26.23 -6.84
CA ASN A 270 -8.54 -26.88 -6.50
C ASN A 270 -8.44 -28.42 -6.59
N THR A 271 -7.90 -28.95 -7.69
CA THR A 271 -7.72 -30.40 -7.88
C THR A 271 -6.39 -30.80 -8.54
N TYR A 272 -5.99 -30.19 -9.66
CA TYR A 272 -4.76 -30.48 -10.41
C TYR A 272 -4.19 -29.24 -11.08
N GLY A 273 -2.87 -29.17 -11.26
CA GLY A 273 -2.20 -28.12 -12.03
C GLY A 273 -1.28 -28.70 -13.10
N ALA A 274 -0.76 -27.83 -13.96
CA ALA A 274 0.33 -28.16 -14.88
C ALA A 274 1.67 -28.13 -14.14
N HIS A 275 2.26 -29.29 -13.93
CA HIS A 275 3.42 -29.53 -13.09
C HIS A 275 4.69 -29.77 -13.90
N GLY A 276 5.77 -29.09 -13.52
CA GLY A 276 7.06 -29.13 -14.19
C GLY A 276 8.20 -29.52 -13.24
N MET A 277 8.47 -30.83 -13.13
CA MET A 277 9.49 -31.37 -12.23
C MET A 277 10.62 -32.02 -13.01
N GLY A 278 11.86 -31.56 -12.78
CA GLY A 278 13.05 -32.08 -13.47
C GLY A 278 13.20 -31.64 -14.93
N SER A 279 12.22 -30.93 -15.47
CA SER A 279 12.20 -30.43 -16.85
C SER A 279 13.20 -29.28 -17.03
N GLN A 280 13.92 -29.28 -18.15
CA GLN A 280 14.94 -28.27 -18.45
C GLN A 280 14.75 -27.59 -19.81
N ASP A 281 13.97 -28.15 -20.73
CA ASP A 281 13.74 -27.55 -22.05
C ASP A 281 12.35 -27.91 -22.62
N ASP A 282 11.30 -27.94 -21.80
CA ASP A 282 9.99 -28.43 -22.24
C ASP A 282 8.91 -27.35 -22.27
N TYR A 283 7.97 -27.51 -23.19
CA TYR A 283 6.98 -26.50 -23.51
C TYR A 283 5.57 -27.02 -23.21
N LEU A 284 4.77 -26.17 -22.56
CA LEU A 284 3.33 -26.29 -22.50
C LEU A 284 2.72 -25.16 -23.33
N ILE A 285 2.04 -25.52 -24.42
CA ILE A 285 1.62 -24.59 -25.48
C ILE A 285 0.10 -24.56 -25.55
N SER A 286 -0.46 -23.35 -25.52
CA SER A 286 -1.89 -23.10 -25.58
C SER A 286 -2.49 -23.54 -26.93
N PRO A 287 -3.82 -23.72 -27.00
CA PRO A 287 -4.54 -23.68 -28.27
C PRO A 287 -4.35 -22.34 -29.01
N ALA A 288 -4.81 -22.27 -30.25
CA ALA A 288 -4.83 -21.01 -31.01
C ALA A 288 -5.83 -20.02 -30.40
N LEU A 289 -5.36 -18.84 -30.01
CA LEU A 289 -6.15 -17.77 -29.38
C LEU A 289 -6.35 -16.63 -30.37
N THR A 290 -7.59 -16.36 -30.77
CA THR A 290 -7.91 -15.22 -31.65
C THR A 290 -8.32 -14.03 -30.81
N LEU A 291 -7.39 -13.09 -30.59
CA LEU A 291 -7.59 -11.98 -29.68
C LEU A 291 -8.39 -10.85 -30.32
N SER A 292 -9.38 -10.34 -29.59
CA SER A 292 -10.09 -9.12 -29.94
C SER A 292 -9.79 -8.02 -28.92
N GLY A 293 -9.10 -6.96 -29.36
CA GLY A 293 -8.76 -5.82 -28.50
C GLY A 293 -7.55 -6.04 -27.60
N SER A 294 -7.41 -5.17 -26.61
CA SER A 294 -6.33 -5.22 -25.61
C SER A 294 -6.60 -6.38 -24.66
N SER A 295 -5.65 -7.31 -24.55
CA SER A 295 -5.81 -8.53 -23.75
C SER A 295 -4.66 -8.73 -22.77
N LEU A 296 -4.94 -9.54 -21.75
CA LEU A 296 -4.01 -9.95 -20.70
C LEU A 296 -3.98 -11.47 -20.67
N ILE A 297 -2.81 -12.04 -20.36
CA ILE A 297 -2.70 -13.41 -19.86
C ILE A 297 -2.45 -13.35 -18.36
N LYS A 298 -3.15 -14.20 -17.62
CA LYS A 298 -2.99 -14.39 -16.18
C LYS A 298 -2.78 -15.87 -15.88
N TRP A 299 -1.98 -16.15 -14.87
CA TRP A 299 -1.79 -17.49 -14.35
C TRP A 299 -1.24 -17.40 -12.94
N TRP A 300 -1.33 -18.50 -12.20
CA TRP A 300 -0.71 -18.62 -10.90
C TRP A 300 0.45 -19.59 -10.98
N ASP A 301 1.50 -19.37 -10.19
CA ASP A 301 2.55 -20.37 -9.99
C ASP A 301 2.88 -20.58 -8.50
N VAL A 302 3.53 -21.71 -8.21
CA VAL A 302 4.05 -22.04 -6.89
C VAL A 302 5.12 -23.12 -6.98
N VAL A 303 6.15 -23.03 -6.14
CA VAL A 303 7.20 -24.04 -6.02
C VAL A 303 7.04 -24.85 -4.73
N GLU A 304 7.40 -26.13 -4.80
CA GLU A 304 7.34 -27.04 -3.64
C GLU A 304 8.31 -26.65 -2.52
N SER A 305 9.42 -26.00 -2.90
CA SER A 305 10.47 -25.55 -2.00
C SER A 305 11.16 -24.34 -2.58
N ALA A 306 11.21 -23.23 -1.84
CA ALA A 306 11.91 -22.00 -2.24
C ALA A 306 13.40 -22.22 -2.56
N THR A 307 14.00 -23.31 -2.07
CA THR A 307 15.41 -23.66 -2.34
C THR A 307 15.60 -24.55 -3.57
N LYS A 308 14.51 -24.89 -4.25
CA LYS A 308 14.43 -25.76 -5.43
C LYS A 308 13.60 -25.08 -6.51
N ASN A 309 14.05 -23.89 -6.90
CA ASN A 309 13.41 -23.05 -7.90
C ASN A 309 13.31 -23.75 -9.27
N ASN A 310 12.31 -23.33 -10.02
CA ASN A 310 12.15 -23.67 -11.43
C ASN A 310 12.01 -22.38 -12.21
N THR A 311 12.64 -22.31 -13.38
CA THR A 311 12.62 -21.12 -14.23
C THR A 311 11.91 -21.43 -15.52
N TYR A 312 11.05 -20.54 -15.97
CA TYR A 312 10.32 -20.66 -17.23
C TYR A 312 10.19 -19.32 -17.95
N ASP A 313 10.12 -19.38 -19.27
CA ASP A 313 9.79 -18.26 -20.13
C ASP A 313 8.31 -18.32 -20.55
N VAL A 314 7.68 -17.15 -20.67
CA VAL A 314 6.37 -17.02 -21.33
C VAL A 314 6.57 -16.47 -22.73
N LEU A 315 6.31 -17.29 -23.73
CA LEU A 315 6.61 -17.00 -25.13
C LEU A 315 5.33 -16.87 -25.97
N VAL A 316 5.40 -16.10 -27.05
CA VAL A 316 4.31 -15.94 -28.03
C VAL A 316 4.76 -16.29 -29.44
N SER A 317 3.91 -17.04 -30.13
CA SER A 317 3.94 -17.21 -31.59
C SER A 317 2.69 -16.62 -32.22
N THR A 318 2.84 -15.96 -33.37
CA THR A 318 1.73 -15.40 -34.17
C THR A 318 1.42 -16.24 -35.42
N THR A 319 2.05 -17.42 -35.54
CA THR A 319 1.97 -18.23 -36.78
C THR A 319 1.52 -19.66 -36.53
N THR A 320 2.25 -20.41 -35.69
CA THR A 320 2.03 -21.85 -35.46
C THR A 320 2.32 -22.22 -34.01
N SER A 321 1.98 -23.45 -33.62
CA SER A 321 2.38 -24.04 -32.34
C SER A 321 3.77 -24.72 -32.39
N ASP A 322 4.50 -24.65 -33.51
CA ASP A 322 5.86 -25.20 -33.60
C ASP A 322 6.83 -24.37 -32.76
N ILE A 323 7.69 -25.00 -31.95
CA ILE A 323 8.61 -24.32 -31.01
C ILE A 323 9.48 -23.24 -31.69
N ALA A 324 9.89 -23.46 -32.94
CA ALA A 324 10.71 -22.51 -33.70
C ALA A 324 9.99 -21.19 -34.04
N SER A 325 8.66 -21.15 -33.88
CA SER A 325 7.84 -19.96 -34.14
C SER A 325 7.65 -19.06 -32.92
N PHE A 326 8.04 -19.52 -31.72
CA PHE A 326 8.00 -18.74 -30.49
C PHE A 326 9.21 -17.81 -30.40
N THR A 327 9.15 -16.70 -31.13
CA THR A 327 10.26 -15.73 -31.21
C THR A 327 10.11 -14.55 -30.27
N ALA A 328 8.93 -14.35 -29.66
CA ALA A 328 8.68 -13.24 -28.74
C ALA A 328 8.62 -13.76 -27.30
N ASN A 329 9.58 -13.34 -26.47
CA ASN A 329 9.58 -13.61 -25.03
C ASN A 329 8.91 -12.44 -24.30
N LEU A 330 7.85 -12.72 -23.55
CA LEU A 330 7.11 -11.74 -22.75
C LEU A 330 7.68 -11.57 -21.34
N GLY A 331 8.43 -12.55 -20.84
CA GLY A 331 9.08 -12.53 -19.54
C GLY A 331 9.69 -13.87 -19.16
N THR A 332 10.74 -13.81 -18.35
CA THR A 332 11.36 -14.96 -17.68
C THR A 332 11.00 -14.92 -16.20
N PHE A 333 10.51 -16.03 -15.67
CA PHE A 333 9.99 -16.15 -14.32
C PHE A 333 10.80 -17.22 -13.57
N ASP A 334 11.38 -16.82 -12.45
CA ASP A 334 12.06 -17.74 -11.54
C ASP A 334 11.17 -18.01 -10.32
N CYS A 335 10.48 -19.16 -10.34
CA CYS A 335 9.48 -19.51 -9.33
C CYS A 335 10.17 -19.95 -8.05
N THR A 336 10.23 -19.03 -7.07
CA THR A 336 10.76 -19.27 -5.71
C THR A 336 9.68 -19.19 -4.63
N ASN A 337 8.47 -18.78 -5.00
CA ASN A 337 7.33 -18.55 -4.11
C ASN A 337 6.70 -19.88 -3.68
N THR A 338 6.60 -20.10 -2.36
CA THR A 338 5.94 -21.27 -1.76
C THR A 338 4.47 -21.03 -1.41
N ALA A 339 3.92 -19.90 -1.86
CA ALA A 339 2.50 -19.58 -1.84
C ALA A 339 2.07 -19.25 -3.28
N LEU A 340 0.82 -19.55 -3.65
CA LEU A 340 0.33 -19.21 -4.98
C LEU A 340 0.52 -17.71 -5.23
N THR A 341 1.18 -17.39 -6.33
CA THR A 341 1.41 -16.02 -6.77
C THR A 341 0.83 -15.84 -8.17
N GLU A 342 -0.05 -14.86 -8.32
CA GLU A 342 -0.63 -14.49 -9.62
C GLU A 342 0.37 -13.66 -10.40
N HIS A 343 0.48 -13.96 -11.69
CA HIS A 343 1.23 -13.19 -12.66
C HIS A 343 0.29 -12.68 -13.74
N GLU A 344 0.62 -11.52 -14.31
CA GLU A 344 -0.12 -10.91 -15.41
C GLU A 344 0.85 -10.34 -16.45
N LEU A 345 0.58 -10.61 -17.73
CA LEU A 345 1.31 -10.01 -18.85
C LEU A 345 0.36 -9.45 -19.91
N SER A 346 0.79 -8.34 -20.52
CA SER A 346 0.04 -7.71 -21.60
C SER A 346 0.23 -8.42 -22.93
N LEU A 347 -0.88 -8.79 -23.56
CA LEU A 347 -0.95 -9.31 -24.92
C LEU A 347 -1.44 -8.25 -25.93
N SER A 348 -1.50 -6.99 -25.50
CA SER A 348 -2.08 -5.88 -26.28
C SER A 348 -1.40 -5.66 -27.63
N ALA A 349 -0.11 -5.99 -27.75
CA ALA A 349 0.64 -5.92 -29.00
C ALA A 349 0.12 -6.90 -30.08
N TYR A 350 -0.65 -7.91 -29.69
CA TYR A 350 -1.18 -8.96 -30.55
C TYR A 350 -2.69 -8.80 -30.81
N ALA A 351 -3.28 -7.65 -30.45
CA ALA A 351 -4.69 -7.36 -30.67
C ALA A 351 -5.09 -7.58 -32.15
N GLY A 352 -6.16 -8.34 -32.38
CA GLY A 352 -6.66 -8.66 -33.72
C GLY A 352 -5.89 -9.76 -34.45
N SER A 353 -4.93 -10.43 -33.79
CA SER A 353 -4.19 -11.56 -34.34
C SER A 353 -4.61 -12.88 -33.69
N THR A 354 -4.35 -13.98 -34.40
CA THR A 354 -4.35 -15.32 -33.79
C THR A 354 -2.95 -15.62 -33.27
N ILE A 355 -2.84 -16.01 -32.00
CA ILE A 355 -1.57 -16.33 -31.35
C ILE A 355 -1.60 -17.69 -30.65
N TYR A 356 -0.43 -18.14 -30.27
CA TYR A 356 -0.19 -19.24 -29.33
C TYR A 356 0.69 -18.69 -28.20
N VAL A 357 0.43 -19.10 -26.96
CA VAL A 357 1.28 -18.79 -25.81
C VAL A 357 1.93 -20.09 -25.33
N ALA A 358 3.22 -20.04 -24.99
CA ALA A 358 3.95 -21.17 -24.43
C ALA A 358 4.54 -20.81 -23.07
N PHE A 359 4.42 -21.74 -22.13
CA PHE A 359 5.24 -21.80 -20.92
C PHE A 359 6.40 -22.75 -21.21
N HIS A 360 7.60 -22.19 -21.36
CA HIS A 360 8.82 -22.94 -21.66
C HIS A 360 9.64 -23.06 -20.40
N GLN A 361 9.66 -24.23 -19.77
CA GLN A 361 10.50 -24.47 -18.61
C GLN A 361 11.95 -24.63 -19.07
N THR A 362 12.81 -23.72 -18.61
CA THR A 362 14.23 -23.64 -19.01
C THR A 362 15.17 -24.17 -17.93
N TYR A 363 14.66 -24.39 -16.72
CA TYR A 363 15.47 -24.87 -15.60
C TYR A 363 14.61 -25.51 -14.51
N SER A 364 15.15 -26.58 -13.92
CA SER A 364 14.66 -27.19 -12.69
C SER A 364 15.82 -27.49 -11.75
N ALA A 365 15.77 -26.98 -10.52
CA ALA A 365 16.82 -27.20 -9.53
C ALA A 365 16.88 -28.64 -9.00
N ALA A 366 15.85 -29.46 -9.23
CA ALA A 366 15.83 -30.87 -8.81
C ALA A 366 14.87 -31.71 -9.67
N THR A 367 15.19 -33.00 -9.82
CA THR A 367 14.35 -33.98 -10.53
C THR A 367 13.20 -34.56 -9.70
N TYR A 368 13.03 -34.09 -8.47
CA TYR A 368 12.05 -34.60 -7.50
C TYR A 368 11.42 -33.50 -6.64
N TYR A 369 11.70 -32.23 -6.95
CA TYR A 369 10.97 -31.07 -6.46
C TYR A 369 10.61 -30.21 -7.66
N GLY A 370 9.32 -30.05 -7.94
CA GLY A 370 8.84 -29.29 -9.08
C GLY A 370 8.30 -27.92 -8.71
N PHE A 371 7.53 -27.38 -9.65
CA PHE A 371 6.62 -26.27 -9.47
C PHE A 371 5.34 -26.61 -10.25
N ALA A 372 4.30 -25.82 -10.05
CA ALA A 372 3.12 -25.90 -10.89
C ALA A 372 2.70 -24.50 -11.36
N ILE A 373 2.04 -24.46 -12.52
CA ILE A 373 1.20 -23.35 -12.92
C ILE A 373 -0.26 -23.79 -12.92
N ASP A 374 -1.16 -22.85 -12.61
CA ASP A 374 -2.60 -23.09 -12.61
C ASP A 374 -3.42 -21.85 -12.97
N ASP A 375 -4.73 -22.05 -13.20
CA ASP A 375 -5.73 -21.01 -13.49
C ASP A 375 -5.27 -20.08 -14.63
N VAL A 376 -4.76 -20.68 -15.71
CA VAL A 376 -4.30 -19.93 -16.88
C VAL A 376 -5.50 -19.37 -17.62
N SER A 377 -5.56 -18.05 -17.71
CA SER A 377 -6.61 -17.35 -18.44
C SER A 377 -6.05 -16.32 -19.41
N VAL A 378 -6.75 -16.16 -20.52
CA VAL A 378 -6.50 -15.06 -21.46
C VAL A 378 -7.81 -14.35 -21.66
N GLU A 379 -7.84 -13.07 -21.33
CA GLU A 379 -9.05 -12.25 -21.39
C GLU A 379 -8.75 -10.88 -21.99
N ALA A 380 -9.74 -10.31 -22.68
CA ALA A 380 -9.68 -8.89 -23.01
C ALA A 380 -9.77 -8.09 -21.70
N ALA A 381 -9.05 -6.99 -21.60
CA ALA A 381 -9.18 -6.10 -20.45
C ALA A 381 -10.64 -5.62 -20.36
N GLY A 382 -11.28 -5.85 -19.20
CA GLY A 382 -12.58 -5.24 -18.92
C GLY A 382 -12.45 -3.73 -18.80
N ALA A 383 -13.57 -3.02 -18.91
CA ALA A 383 -13.57 -1.57 -18.86
C ALA A 383 -14.69 -1.04 -17.97
N ASN A 384 -14.36 -0.01 -17.19
CA ASN A 384 -15.38 0.83 -16.56
C ASN A 384 -15.98 1.73 -17.64
N VAL A 385 -17.24 1.47 -17.99
CA VAL A 385 -18.02 2.33 -18.88
C VAL A 385 -18.96 3.18 -18.06
N ALA A 386 -19.20 4.42 -18.48
CA ALA A 386 -20.24 5.27 -17.90
C ALA A 386 -21.48 5.18 -18.80
N PRO A 387 -22.39 4.23 -18.57
CA PRO A 387 -23.53 4.07 -19.45
C PRO A 387 -24.53 5.22 -19.21
N ALA A 388 -25.21 5.66 -20.26
CA ALA A 388 -26.20 6.75 -20.16
C ALA A 388 -27.39 6.43 -19.22
N TRP A 389 -27.59 5.16 -18.87
CA TRP A 389 -28.64 4.72 -17.94
C TRP A 389 -28.19 4.69 -16.47
N LEU A 390 -26.91 4.94 -16.17
CA LEU A 390 -26.35 5.02 -14.81
C LEU A 390 -25.80 6.43 -14.56
N THR A 391 -26.38 7.14 -13.60
CA THR A 391 -25.97 8.51 -13.27
C THR A 391 -25.81 8.69 -11.78
N GLY A 392 -24.78 9.41 -11.37
CA GLY A 392 -24.62 9.94 -10.01
C GLY A 392 -24.97 11.42 -9.97
N THR A 393 -25.36 11.91 -8.80
CA THR A 393 -25.57 13.35 -8.57
C THR A 393 -24.87 13.72 -7.28
N ALA A 394 -24.02 14.74 -7.33
CA ALA A 394 -23.38 15.27 -6.14
C ALA A 394 -24.39 15.96 -5.21
N PRO A 395 -24.16 15.98 -3.89
CA PRO A 395 -24.97 16.77 -2.97
C PRO A 395 -24.93 18.26 -3.36
N ALA A 396 -26.07 18.93 -3.30
CA ALA A 396 -26.17 20.35 -3.65
C ALA A 396 -25.54 21.29 -2.60
N ALA A 397 -25.29 20.79 -1.40
CA ALA A 397 -24.67 21.50 -0.30
C ALA A 397 -23.36 20.83 0.10
N ALA A 398 -22.45 21.63 0.67
CA ALA A 398 -21.25 21.07 1.29
C ALA A 398 -21.65 20.17 2.47
N ILE A 399 -20.96 19.04 2.62
CA ILE A 399 -21.09 18.17 3.78
C ILE A 399 -20.32 18.84 4.93
N ALA A 400 -21.00 19.16 6.02
CA ALA A 400 -20.38 19.83 7.16
C ALA A 400 -19.26 18.98 7.77
N ALA A 401 -18.38 19.61 8.55
CA ALA A 401 -17.35 18.87 9.29
C ALA A 401 -18.02 17.87 10.24
N LYS A 402 -17.52 16.63 10.26
CA LYS A 402 -18.05 15.50 11.05
C LYS A 402 -19.49 15.11 10.71
N ASP A 403 -19.93 15.32 9.46
CA ASP A 403 -21.29 15.01 8.97
C ASP A 403 -21.25 14.12 7.70
N SER A 404 -22.43 13.69 7.20
CA SER A 404 -22.56 12.75 6.07
C SER A 404 -23.55 13.14 4.98
#